data_AF-A0A7S1XHB8-F1
#
_entry.id   AF-A0A7S1XHB8-F1
#
_cell.length_a   1.000
_cell.length_b   1.000
_cell.length_c   1.000
_cell.angle_alpha   90.00
_cell.angle_beta   90.00
_cell.angle_gamma   90.00
#
_symmetry.space_group_name_H-M   'P 1'
#
loop_
_entity.id
_entity.type
_entity.pdbx_description
1 polymer ?
#
loop_
_entity_poly.entity_id
_entity_poly.type
_entity_poly.pdbx_seq_one_letter_code
_entity_poly.pdbx_strand_id
1 'polypeptide(L)'
;MIGRLPRTKPIVPETERDRLLIDAMRREEALETERLRREIRDSELRLLEQVEMEGIHVLSGKVDDVAVGVRPRREVVRCHSERMQCLKCMREHGQSPTECTSVVNQLLECVRGSSG
;
A
#
# COMPACT_ATOMS: atom_id res chain seq x y z
N MET A 1 -50.42 56.54 21.38
CA MET A 1 -49.78 55.32 20.86
C MET A 1 -48.93 55.72 19.66
N ILE A 2 -47.60 55.75 19.80
CA ILE A 2 -46.69 56.14 18.71
C ILE A 2 -46.27 54.86 18.00
N GLY A 3 -46.76 54.67 16.78
CA GLY A 3 -46.37 53.54 15.92
C GLY A 3 -44.90 53.68 15.49
N ARG A 4 -44.08 52.67 15.79
CA ARG A 4 -42.72 52.56 15.24
C ARG A 4 -42.83 52.15 13.78
N LEU A 5 -42.42 53.03 12.87
CA LEU A 5 -42.20 52.66 11.46
C LEU A 5 -41.03 51.66 11.36
N PRO A 6 -41.12 50.63 10.50
CA PRO A 6 -40.03 49.69 10.30
C PRO A 6 -38.85 50.41 9.63
N ARG A 7 -37.67 50.34 10.23
CA ARG A 7 -36.41 50.79 9.64
C ARG A 7 -36.11 49.90 8.44
N THR A 8 -36.49 50.32 7.23
CA THR A 8 -35.99 49.72 6.00
C THR A 8 -34.50 50.01 5.92
N LYS A 9 -33.67 48.96 5.90
CA LYS A 9 -32.24 49.10 5.59
C LYS A 9 -32.13 49.75 4.20
N PRO A 10 -31.25 50.74 3.99
CA PRO A 10 -30.97 51.25 2.66
C PRO A 10 -30.51 50.08 1.79
N ILE A 11 -31.32 49.72 0.78
CA ILE A 11 -30.90 48.81 -0.28
C ILE A 11 -30.02 49.68 -1.18
N VAL A 12 -28.71 49.66 -0.95
CA VAL A 12 -27.76 50.29 -1.87
C VAL A 12 -27.81 49.46 -3.15
N PRO A 13 -28.19 50.05 -4.30
CA PRO A 13 -28.16 49.32 -5.56
C PRO A 13 -26.71 48.92 -5.81
N GLU A 14 -26.43 47.62 -5.93
CA GLU A 14 -25.14 47.16 -6.44
C GLU A 14 -24.90 47.87 -7.76
N THR A 15 -23.87 48.71 -7.79
CA THR A 15 -23.50 49.38 -9.02
C THR A 15 -22.96 48.33 -9.98
N GLU A 16 -23.08 48.57 -11.28
CA GLU A 16 -22.51 47.67 -12.30
C GLU A 16 -21.01 47.38 -12.06
N ARG A 17 -20.32 48.34 -11.44
CA ARG A 17 -18.94 48.23 -10.96
C ARG A 17 -18.77 47.17 -9.86
N ASP A 18 -19.68 47.10 -8.91
CA ASP A 18 -19.62 46.12 -7.80
C ASP A 18 -19.82 44.70 -8.33
N ARG A 19 -20.72 44.51 -9.31
CA ARG A 19 -20.92 43.22 -9.97
C ARG A 19 -19.67 42.76 -10.73
N LEU A 20 -19.05 43.67 -11.49
CA LEU A 20 -17.80 43.38 -12.20
C LEU A 20 -16.65 43.05 -11.24
N LEU A 21 -16.59 43.71 -10.08
CA LEU A 21 -15.59 43.42 -9.06
C LEU A 21 -15.79 42.03 -8.45
N ILE A 22 -17.04 41.67 -8.10
CA ILE A 22 -17.38 40.35 -7.56
C ILE A 22 -17.06 39.26 -8.59
N ASP A 23 -17.40 39.47 -9.86
CA ASP A 23 -17.11 38.51 -10.92
C ASP A 23 -15.60 38.37 -11.17
N ALA A 24 -14.84 39.47 -11.10
CA ALA A 24 -13.39 39.43 -11.20
C ALA A 24 -12.77 38.64 -10.03
N MET A 25 -13.20 38.90 -8.80
CA MET A 25 -12.75 38.17 -7.61
C MET A 25 -13.06 36.68 -7.69
N ARG A 26 -14.28 36.30 -8.09
CA ARG A 26 -14.67 34.89 -8.25
C ARG A 26 -13.84 34.17 -9.30
N ARG A 27 -13.49 34.85 -10.40
CA ARG A 27 -12.63 34.29 -11.45
C ARG A 27 -11.21 34.10 -10.94
N GLU A 28 -10.68 35.07 -10.20
CA GLU A 28 -9.35 34.99 -9.60
C GLU A 28 -9.27 33.83 -8.59
N GLU A 29 -10.25 33.73 -7.68
CA GLU A 29 -10.35 32.63 -6.71
C GLU A 29 -10.47 31.26 -7.41
N ALA A 30 -11.22 31.17 -8.51
CA ALA A 30 -11.32 29.94 -9.29
C ALA A 30 -9.98 29.54 -9.94
N LEU A 31 -9.23 30.52 -10.46
CA LEU A 31 -7.90 30.29 -11.03
C LEU A 31 -6.89 29.86 -9.96
N GLU A 32 -6.92 30.51 -8.80
CA GLU A 32 -6.05 30.17 -7.67
C GLU A 32 -6.37 28.77 -7.12
N THR A 33 -7.65 28.44 -6.99
CA THR A 33 -8.10 27.09 -6.58
C THR A 33 -7.64 26.03 -7.57
N GLU A 34 -7.76 26.28 -8.88
CA GLU A 34 -7.31 25.32 -9.89
C GLU A 34 -5.79 25.17 -9.91
N ARG A 35 -5.05 26.25 -9.65
CA ARG A 35 -3.59 26.21 -9.49
C ARG A 35 -3.20 25.35 -8.29
N LEU A 36 -3.79 25.58 -7.12
CA LEU A 36 -3.55 24.80 -5.91
C LEU A 36 -3.86 23.31 -6.13
N ARG A 37 -4.96 22.99 -6.84
CA ARG A 37 -5.28 21.60 -7.19
C ARG A 37 -4.23 20.95 -8.08
N ARG A 38 -3.65 21.68 -9.03
CA ARG A 38 -2.54 21.18 -9.86
C ARG A 38 -1.30 20.94 -9.02
N GLU A 39 -0.91 21.90 -8.18
CA GLU A 39 0.25 21.77 -7.29
C GLU A 39 0.11 20.59 -6.34
N ILE A 40 -1.09 20.35 -5.79
CA ILE A 40 -1.37 19.17 -4.96
C ILE A 40 -1.19 17.87 -5.77
N ARG A 41 -1.82 17.75 -6.93
CA ARG A 41 -1.67 16.56 -7.79
C ARG A 41 -0.21 16.29 -8.17
N ASP A 42 0.51 17.34 -8.54
CA ASP A 42 1.92 17.23 -8.91
C ASP A 42 2.78 16.83 -7.69
N SER A 43 2.45 17.30 -6.49
CA SER A 43 3.11 16.90 -5.25
C SER A 43 2.80 15.45 -4.87
N GLU A 44 1.56 14.99 -5.05
CA GLU A 44 1.15 13.61 -4.81
C GLU A 44 1.88 12.65 -5.76
N LEU A 45 2.00 13.01 -7.04
CA LEU A 45 2.77 12.22 -8.02
C LEU A 45 4.25 12.11 -7.64
N ARG A 46 4.89 13.23 -7.24
CA ARG A 46 6.30 13.21 -6.78
C ARG A 46 6.50 12.36 -5.52
N LEU A 47 5.55 12.41 -4.59
CA LEU A 47 5.60 11.58 -3.38
C LEU A 47 5.45 10.10 -3.72
N LEU A 48 4.57 9.74 -4.66
CA LEU A 48 4.44 8.36 -5.13
C LEU A 48 5.72 7.86 -5.81
N GLU A 49 6.33 8.66 -6.70
CA GLU A 49 7.61 8.33 -7.32
C GLU A 49 8.74 8.16 -6.28
N GLN A 50 8.74 9.01 -5.23
CA GLN A 50 9.71 8.89 -4.14
C GLN A 50 9.50 7.63 -3.30
N VAL A 51 8.25 7.28 -2.98
CA VAL A 51 7.91 6.03 -2.26
C VAL A 51 8.27 4.79 -3.09
N GLU A 52 8.10 4.83 -4.42
CA GLU A 52 8.56 3.74 -5.30
C GLU A 52 10.08 3.59 -5.27
N MET A 53 10.83 4.69 -5.39
CA MET A 53 12.30 4.64 -5.33
C MET A 53 12.84 4.17 -3.96
N GLU A 54 12.28 4.69 -2.86
CA GLU A 54 12.67 4.30 -1.50
C GLU A 54 12.26 2.85 -1.19
N GLY A 55 11.09 2.42 -1.65
CA GLY A 55 10.62 1.04 -1.55
C GLY A 55 11.54 0.05 -2.28
N ILE A 56 12.02 0.40 -3.48
CA ILE A 56 12.99 -0.41 -4.22
C ILE A 56 14.32 -0.51 -3.47
N HIS A 57 14.79 0.56 -2.84
CA HIS A 57 16.06 0.54 -2.08
C HIS A 57 15.95 -0.33 -0.81
N VAL A 58 14.83 -0.27 -0.08
CA VAL A 58 14.60 -1.11 1.10
C VAL A 58 14.44 -2.58 0.72
N LEU A 59 13.78 -2.88 -0.40
CA LEU A 59 13.64 -4.26 -0.89
C LEU A 59 14.96 -4.81 -1.43
N SER A 60 15.76 -4.01 -2.15
CA SER A 60 17.09 -4.41 -2.62
C SER A 60 18.02 -4.76 -1.45
N GLY A 61 18.08 -3.90 -0.43
CA GLY A 61 18.90 -4.18 0.76
C GLY A 61 18.47 -5.45 1.50
N LYS A 62 17.16 -5.70 1.61
CA LYS A 62 16.64 -6.94 2.22
C LYS A 62 16.89 -8.19 1.36
N VAL A 63 16.86 -8.08 0.03
CA VAL A 63 17.20 -9.18 -0.88
C VAL A 63 18.70 -9.50 -0.77
N ASP A 64 19.56 -8.50 -0.64
CA ASP A 64 21.00 -8.71 -0.43
C ASP A 64 21.30 -9.32 0.94
N ASP A 65 20.63 -8.90 2.02
CA ASP A 65 20.76 -9.52 3.34
C ASP A 65 20.28 -10.98 3.35
N VAL A 66 19.20 -11.28 2.62
CA VAL A 66 18.73 -12.66 2.41
C VAL A 66 19.73 -13.44 1.54
N ALA A 67 20.32 -12.85 0.52
CA ALA A 67 21.31 -13.50 -0.35
C ALA A 67 22.65 -13.78 0.37
N VAL A 68 23.08 -12.89 1.28
CA VAL A 68 24.28 -13.07 2.11
C VAL A 68 24.04 -14.11 3.21
N GLY A 69 22.81 -14.22 3.72
CA GLY A 69 22.38 -15.28 4.63
C GLY A 69 22.21 -16.66 3.97
N VAL A 70 21.97 -16.69 2.65
CA VAL A 70 21.92 -17.92 1.85
C VAL A 70 23.28 -18.15 1.20
N ARG A 71 24.30 -18.43 2.01
CA ARG A 71 25.32 -19.37 1.52
C ARG A 71 24.57 -20.68 1.27
N PRO A 72 24.56 -21.26 0.06
CA PRO A 72 24.18 -22.64 -0.07
C PRO A 72 25.29 -23.41 0.63
N ARG A 73 25.11 -23.69 1.93
CA ARG A 73 25.72 -24.87 2.51
C ARG A 73 25.20 -25.98 1.62
N ARG A 74 26.07 -26.49 0.74
CA ARG A 74 25.92 -27.81 0.13
C ARG A 74 26.05 -28.86 1.23
N GLU A 75 25.29 -28.71 2.31
CA GLU A 75 24.85 -29.83 3.08
C GLU A 75 23.80 -30.45 2.19
N VAL A 76 24.15 -31.58 1.59
CA VAL A 76 23.17 -32.46 0.97
C VAL A 76 22.17 -32.79 2.08
N VAL A 77 21.05 -32.06 2.12
CA VAL A 77 20.01 -32.24 3.11
C VAL A 77 19.47 -33.64 2.84
N ARG A 78 19.93 -34.62 3.61
CA ARG A 78 19.42 -35.99 3.54
C ARG A 78 17.91 -35.92 3.66
N CYS A 79 17.22 -36.66 2.80
CA CYS A 79 15.76 -36.71 2.73
C CYS A 79 15.07 -35.42 2.26
N HIS A 80 15.77 -34.56 1.49
CA HIS A 80 15.19 -33.31 0.98
C HIS A 80 13.92 -33.54 0.13
N SER A 81 13.96 -34.52 -0.77
CA SER A 81 12.83 -34.91 -1.61
C SER A 81 11.61 -35.32 -0.78
N GLU A 82 11.81 -36.18 0.21
CA GLU A 82 10.82 -36.73 1.12
C GLU A 82 10.24 -35.62 2.00
N ARG A 83 11.09 -34.70 2.46
CA ARG A 83 10.67 -33.51 3.22
C ARG A 83 9.79 -32.59 2.39
N MET A 84 10.16 -32.34 1.13
CA MET A 84 9.38 -31.49 0.22
C MET A 84 8.02 -32.12 -0.11
N GLN A 85 7.97 -33.44 -0.30
CA GLN A 85 6.71 -34.16 -0.50
C GLN A 85 5.81 -34.10 0.73
N CYS A 86 6.37 -34.25 1.93
CA CYS A 86 5.61 -34.17 3.18
C CYS A 86 5.00 -32.77 3.38
N LEU A 87 5.80 -31.71 3.14
CA LEU A 87 5.32 -30.33 3.21
C LEU A 87 4.25 -30.03 2.16
N LYS A 88 4.37 -30.62 0.96
CA LYS A 88 3.36 -30.48 -0.10
C LYS A 88 2.04 -31.15 0.31
N CYS A 89 2.09 -32.37 0.83
CA CYS A 89 0.89 -33.08 1.29
C CYS A 89 0.19 -32.32 2.43
N MET A 90 0.95 -31.87 3.44
CA MET A 90 0.40 -31.07 4.56
C MET A 90 -0.19 -29.73 4.10
N ARG A 91 0.27 -29.18 2.98
CA ARG A 91 -0.30 -27.96 2.39
C ARG A 91 -1.61 -28.23 1.64
N GLU A 92 -1.72 -29.37 0.99
CA GLU A 92 -2.89 -29.76 0.18
C GLU A 92 -4.03 -30.31 1.04
N HIS A 93 -3.70 -31.06 2.09
CA HIS A 93 -4.67 -31.74 2.96
C HIS A 93 -4.86 -31.06 4.34
N GLY A 94 -4.05 -30.03 4.64
CA GLY A 94 -4.11 -29.30 5.90
C GLY A 94 -3.45 -30.06 7.07
N GLN A 95 -3.98 -29.88 8.29
CA GLN A 95 -3.42 -30.50 9.50
C GLN A 95 -3.85 -31.96 9.73
N SER A 96 -4.50 -32.62 8.77
CA SER A 96 -4.95 -34.02 8.88
C SER A 96 -3.77 -35.00 8.69
N PRO A 97 -3.13 -35.49 9.77
CA PRO A 97 -1.89 -36.26 9.67
C PRO A 97 -2.14 -37.65 9.05
N THR A 98 -3.39 -38.10 9.06
CA THR A 98 -3.85 -39.40 8.55
C THR A 98 -3.81 -39.48 7.03
N GLU A 99 -4.03 -38.37 6.32
CA GLU A 99 -4.02 -38.35 4.84
C GLU A 99 -2.57 -38.32 4.31
N CYS A 100 -1.64 -37.73 5.07
CA CYS A 100 -0.23 -37.65 4.72
C CYS A 100 0.64 -38.75 5.34
N THR A 101 0.05 -39.77 5.96
CA THR A 101 0.77 -40.81 6.72
C THR A 101 1.81 -41.55 5.87
N SER A 102 1.51 -41.84 4.60
CA SER A 102 2.45 -42.52 3.70
C SER A 102 3.73 -41.70 3.45
N VAL A 103 3.57 -40.40 3.21
CA VAL A 103 4.68 -39.48 2.93
C VAL A 103 5.48 -39.15 4.20
N VAL A 104 4.79 -39.08 5.34
CA VAL A 104 5.44 -38.97 6.66
C VAL A 104 6.28 -40.21 6.97
N ASN A 105 5.77 -41.42 6.68
CA ASN A 105 6.54 -42.65 6.88
C ASN A 105 7.77 -42.73 5.98
N GLN A 106 7.68 -42.33 4.71
CA GLN A 106 8.83 -42.25 3.80
C GLN A 106 9.92 -41.29 4.32
N LEU A 107 9.51 -40.14 4.87
CA LEU A 107 10.43 -39.20 5.49
C LEU A 107 11.10 -39.80 6.74
N LEU A 108 10.33 -40.49 7.59
CA LEU A 108 10.85 -41.15 8.79
C LEU A 108 11.80 -42.31 8.43
N GLU A 109 11.49 -43.10 7.41
CA GLU A 109 12.36 -44.17 6.90
C GLU A 109 13.66 -43.62 6.35
N CYS A 110 13.62 -42.54 5.57
CA CYS A 110 14.83 -41.91 5.07
C CYS A 110 15.71 -41.36 6.20
N VAL A 111 15.11 -40.74 7.22
CA VAL A 111 15.85 -40.24 8.40
C VAL A 111 16.44 -41.39 9.24
N ARG A 112 15.69 -42.50 9.41
CA ARG A 112 16.17 -43.69 10.15
C ARG A 112 17.25 -44.46 9.38
N GLY A 113 17.09 -44.62 8.07
CA GLY A 113 18.09 -45.23 7.19
C GLY A 113 19.39 -44.43 7.07
N SER A 114 19.36 -43.16 7.51
CA SER A 114 20.53 -42.28 7.56
C SER A 114 21.35 -42.39 8.85
N SER A 115 20.92 -43.22 9.81
CA SER A 115 21.56 -43.41 11.13
C SER A 115 22.40 -44.70 11.25
N GLY A 116 22.64 -45.39 10.12
CA GLY A 116 23.55 -46.54 10.00
C GLY A 116 24.88 -46.14 9.36
#